data_AF-A0A2T9YG84-F1
#
_entry.id   AF-A0A2T9YG84-F1
#
_cell.length_a   1.000
_cell.length_b   1.000
_cell.length_c   1.000
_cell.angle_alpha   90.00
_cell.angle_beta   90.00
_cell.angle_gamma   90.00
#
_symmetry.space_group_name_H-M   'P 1'
#
loop_
_entity.id
_entity.type
_entity.pdbx_description
1 polymer ?
#
loop_
_entity_poly.entity_id
_entity_poly.type
_entity_poly.pdbx_seq_one_letter_code
_entity_poly.pdbx_strand_id
1 'polypeptide(L)'
;MYSDTHSITVKFRNFVLNTVYFSPSMDISSIKKYLPTEDVTLMLGDINTHFGASFGVSKSGPFARIELFNEFSSLQKLNHIAPEPLGNTPDHLFVKDGINCTWRFYPEVPNDLSDHKFMTAELAIGYNVNNNNSSFEPIRYQITQLEDPKIKEKIVRLYEENCCVLNELWETVLKYSIKHISNSGNSAFA
;
A
#
# COMPACT_ATOMS: atom_id res chain seq x y z
N MET A 1 -11.26 6.17 24.03
CA MET A 1 -12.01 6.32 22.78
C MET A 1 -10.96 6.17 21.69
N TYR A 2 -10.81 4.96 21.18
CA TYR A 2 -9.76 4.66 20.20
C TYR A 2 -10.14 5.30 18.88
N SER A 3 -9.16 5.81 18.14
CA SER A 3 -9.41 6.34 16.81
C SER A 3 -9.82 5.20 15.90
N ASP A 4 -11.02 5.29 15.35
CA ASP A 4 -11.63 4.22 14.56
C ASP A 4 -11.18 4.23 13.09
N THR A 5 -10.21 5.07 12.72
CA THR A 5 -9.82 5.31 11.33
C THR A 5 -8.32 5.55 11.19
N HIS A 6 -7.70 4.89 10.21
CA HIS A 6 -6.31 5.15 9.86
C HIS A 6 -6.18 5.08 8.33
N SER A 7 -5.81 6.18 7.68
CA SER A 7 -5.43 6.21 6.27
C SER A 7 -4.06 6.86 6.18
N ILE A 8 -3.09 6.15 5.60
CA ILE A 8 -1.71 6.59 5.49
C ILE A 8 -1.31 6.52 4.03
N THR A 9 -0.83 7.62 3.47
CA THR A 9 -0.32 7.68 2.10
C THR A 9 1.19 7.89 2.11
N VAL A 10 1.93 6.93 1.57
CA VAL A 10 3.37 7.01 1.37
C VAL A 10 3.64 7.24 -0.12
N LYS A 11 4.32 8.34 -0.44
CA LYS A 11 4.74 8.67 -1.81
C LYS A 11 6.24 8.40 -1.96
N PHE A 12 6.59 7.57 -2.93
CA PHE A 12 7.98 7.30 -3.32
C PHE A 12 8.12 7.48 -4.84
N ARG A 13 8.67 8.62 -5.28
CA ARG A 13 8.78 8.99 -6.70
C ARG A 13 7.41 8.92 -7.39
N ASN A 14 7.26 8.07 -8.42
CA ASN A 14 6.03 7.85 -9.16
C ASN A 14 5.16 6.73 -8.55
N PHE A 15 5.54 6.20 -7.38
CA PHE A 15 4.81 5.18 -6.66
C PHE A 15 4.08 5.81 -5.47
N VAL A 16 2.76 5.64 -5.42
CA VAL A 16 1.90 6.13 -4.35
C VAL A 16 1.23 4.94 -3.70
N LEU A 17 1.62 4.65 -2.45
CA LEU A 17 1.02 3.64 -1.60
C LEU A 17 0.02 4.31 -0.65
N ASN A 18 -1.23 3.86 -0.66
CA ASN A 18 -2.20 4.19 0.35
C ASN A 18 -2.52 2.94 1.18
N THR A 19 -2.44 3.05 2.50
CA THR A 19 -2.83 1.98 3.43
C THR A 19 -4.01 2.45 4.25
N VAL A 20 -5.02 1.59 4.43
CA VAL A 20 -6.27 1.97 5.09
C VAL A 20 -6.70 0.97 6.15
N TYR A 21 -7.39 1.51 7.16
CA TYR A 21 -8.26 0.80 8.08
C TYR A 21 -9.58 1.56 8.17
N PHE A 22 -10.67 0.92 7.75
CA PHE A 22 -12.03 1.44 7.91
C PHE A 22 -12.85 0.51 8.79
N SER A 23 -13.24 0.99 9.97
CA SER A 23 -14.03 0.20 10.92
C SER A 23 -15.31 -0.37 10.29
N PRO A 24 -15.82 -1.51 10.77
CA PRO A 24 -17.06 -2.10 10.27
C PRO A 24 -18.28 -1.18 10.48
N SER A 25 -18.24 -0.31 11.50
CA SER A 25 -19.30 0.65 11.81
C SER A 25 -19.22 1.97 11.03
N MET A 26 -18.14 2.21 10.29
CA MET A 26 -17.95 3.45 9.55
C MET A 26 -18.98 3.62 8.43
N ASP A 27 -19.62 4.79 8.38
CA ASP A 27 -20.55 5.14 7.31
C ASP A 27 -19.83 5.48 5.99
N ILE A 28 -20.54 5.33 4.88
CA ILE A 28 -20.01 5.55 3.53
C ILE A 28 -19.48 6.98 3.33
N SER A 29 -20.11 7.99 3.93
CA SER A 29 -19.68 9.38 3.76
C SER A 29 -18.37 9.63 4.48
N SER A 30 -18.15 8.99 5.63
CA SER A 30 -16.87 9.02 6.34
C SER A 30 -15.78 8.30 5.55
N ILE A 31 -16.04 7.10 5.03
CA ILE A 31 -15.04 6.37 4.19
C ILE A 31 -14.62 7.24 3.00
N LYS A 32 -15.58 7.86 2.28
CA LYS A 32 -15.30 8.75 1.14
C LYS A 32 -14.35 9.90 1.47
N LYS A 33 -14.40 10.46 2.68
CA LYS A 33 -13.52 11.56 3.10
C LYS A 33 -12.06 11.12 3.28
N TYR A 34 -11.82 9.85 3.59
CA TYR A 34 -10.49 9.30 3.87
C TYR A 34 -9.89 8.52 2.70
N LEU A 35 -10.68 8.26 1.66
CA LEU A 35 -10.16 7.75 0.40
C LEU A 35 -9.24 8.80 -0.25
N PRO A 36 -8.15 8.35 -0.91
CA PRO A 36 -7.23 9.26 -1.57
C PRO A 36 -7.94 9.95 -2.74
N THR A 37 -7.78 11.27 -2.83
CA THR A 37 -8.27 12.08 -3.96
C THR A 37 -7.27 12.15 -5.10
N GLU A 38 -5.99 11.89 -4.82
CA GLU A 38 -4.92 11.79 -5.80
C GLU A 38 -4.78 10.37 -6.36
N ASP A 39 -4.17 10.27 -7.53
CA ASP A 39 -3.86 8.99 -8.18
C ASP A 39 -2.96 8.11 -7.30
N VAL A 40 -3.46 6.92 -6.96
CA VAL A 40 -2.69 5.91 -6.23
C VAL A 40 -2.14 4.83 -7.15
N THR A 41 -0.95 4.31 -6.82
CA THR A 41 -0.37 3.14 -7.48
C THR A 41 -0.83 1.85 -6.81
N LEU A 42 -0.89 1.86 -5.49
CA LEU A 42 -1.30 0.73 -4.66
C LEU A 42 -2.15 1.24 -3.51
N MET A 43 -3.28 0.59 -3.26
CA MET A 43 -4.07 0.78 -2.06
C MET A 43 -4.30 -0.58 -1.39
N LEU A 44 -4.04 -0.70 -0.09
CA LEU A 44 -4.25 -1.95 0.64
C LEU A 44 -4.66 -1.76 2.09
N GLY A 45 -5.36 -2.75 2.63
CA GLY A 45 -5.66 -2.82 4.05
C GLY A 45 -7.08 -3.28 4.35
N ASP A 46 -7.44 -3.21 5.63
CA ASP A 46 -8.71 -3.68 6.14
C ASP A 46 -9.81 -2.64 5.87
N ILE A 47 -10.69 -2.97 4.92
CA ILE A 47 -11.85 -2.15 4.58
C ILE A 47 -13.15 -2.74 5.15
N ASN A 48 -13.07 -3.78 5.98
CA ASN A 48 -14.18 -4.44 6.66
C ASN A 48 -15.36 -4.76 5.70
N THR A 49 -15.06 -5.38 4.56
CA THR A 49 -16.08 -5.86 3.62
C THR A 49 -15.63 -7.13 2.91
N HIS A 50 -16.58 -7.89 2.39
CA HIS A 50 -16.33 -9.11 1.63
C HIS A 50 -16.98 -9.02 0.25
N PHE A 51 -16.25 -9.41 -0.79
CA PHE A 51 -16.70 -9.29 -2.19
C PHE A 51 -17.28 -10.59 -2.76
N GLY A 52 -17.64 -11.54 -1.88
CA GLY A 52 -18.30 -12.77 -2.26
C GLY A 52 -17.38 -13.76 -2.99
N ALA A 53 -17.96 -14.50 -3.94
CA ALA A 53 -17.38 -15.73 -4.45
C ALA A 53 -16.06 -15.50 -5.21
N SER A 54 -15.87 -14.34 -5.85
CA SER A 54 -14.62 -13.96 -6.51
C SER A 54 -13.44 -13.81 -5.54
N PHE A 55 -13.72 -13.70 -4.24
CA PHE A 55 -12.72 -13.64 -3.16
C PHE A 55 -12.80 -14.87 -2.25
N GLY A 56 -13.48 -15.94 -2.67
CA GLY A 56 -13.57 -17.19 -1.90
C GLY A 56 -14.57 -17.17 -0.74
N VAL A 57 -15.54 -16.24 -0.73
CA VAL A 57 -16.55 -16.11 0.32
C VAL A 57 -17.95 -16.35 -0.25
N SER A 58 -18.80 -17.11 0.44
CA SER A 58 -20.17 -17.36 -0.03
C SER A 58 -21.12 -16.17 0.16
N LYS A 59 -20.77 -15.25 1.07
CA LYS A 59 -21.56 -14.05 1.40
C LYS A 59 -20.76 -12.79 1.09
N SER A 60 -21.46 -11.82 0.53
CA SER A 60 -20.94 -10.47 0.33
C SER A 60 -21.23 -9.60 1.56
N GLY A 61 -20.39 -8.59 1.79
CA GLY A 61 -20.62 -7.54 2.76
C GLY A 61 -21.72 -6.56 2.33
N PRO A 62 -21.89 -5.44 3.06
CA PRO A 62 -22.90 -4.43 2.74
C PRO A 62 -22.73 -3.88 1.32
N PHE A 63 -23.81 -3.90 0.53
CA PHE A 63 -23.79 -3.51 -0.89
C PHE A 63 -23.20 -2.11 -1.11
N ALA A 64 -23.62 -1.12 -0.32
CA ALA A 64 -23.13 0.26 -0.46
C ALA A 64 -21.62 0.39 -0.23
N ARG A 65 -21.02 -0.46 0.62
CA ARG A 65 -19.57 -0.47 0.85
C ARG A 65 -18.84 -1.13 -0.32
N ILE A 66 -19.37 -2.22 -0.85
CA ILE A 66 -18.83 -2.88 -2.07
C ILE A 66 -18.90 -1.93 -3.27
N GLU A 67 -20.04 -1.28 -3.48
CA GLU A 67 -20.27 -0.33 -4.55
C GLU A 67 -19.28 0.85 -4.46
N LEU A 68 -19.07 1.41 -3.26
CA LEU A 68 -18.08 2.46 -3.04
C LEU A 68 -16.68 2.08 -3.54
N PHE A 69 -16.19 0.88 -3.20
CA PHE A 69 -14.85 0.46 -3.60
C PHE A 69 -14.76 0.09 -5.07
N ASN A 70 -15.83 -0.47 -5.66
CA ASN A 70 -15.90 -0.72 -7.10
C ASN A 70 -15.92 0.59 -7.90
N GLU A 71 -16.66 1.61 -7.44
CA GLU A 71 -16.66 2.95 -8.04
C GLU A 71 -15.27 3.59 -7.93
N PHE A 72 -14.68 3.55 -6.73
CA PHE A 72 -13.35 4.09 -6.49
C PHE A 72 -12.30 3.41 -7.39
N SER A 73 -12.29 2.08 -7.46
CA SER A 73 -11.34 1.33 -8.30
C SER A 73 -11.54 1.66 -9.79
N SER A 74 -12.79 1.77 -10.24
CA SER A 74 -13.09 2.16 -11.63
C SER A 74 -12.62 3.58 -11.94
N LEU A 75 -12.86 4.55 -11.05
CA LEU A 75 -12.45 5.95 -11.23
C LEU A 75 -10.93 6.10 -11.26
N GLN A 76 -10.24 5.39 -10.37
CA GLN A 76 -8.77 5.43 -10.23
C GLN A 76 -8.04 4.51 -11.21
N LYS A 77 -8.78 3.71 -12.00
CA LYS A 77 -8.25 2.64 -12.88
C LYS A 77 -7.38 1.65 -12.11
N LEU A 78 -7.94 1.08 -11.04
CA LEU A 78 -7.30 0.07 -10.21
C LEU A 78 -7.93 -1.30 -10.45
N ASN A 79 -7.09 -2.31 -10.53
CA ASN A 79 -7.45 -3.71 -10.50
C ASN A 79 -7.57 -4.17 -9.03
N HIS A 80 -8.69 -4.79 -8.67
CA HIS A 80 -8.90 -5.38 -7.36
C HIS A 80 -8.38 -6.81 -7.36
N ILE A 81 -7.28 -7.04 -6.64
CA ILE A 81 -6.54 -8.30 -6.68
C ILE A 81 -7.09 -9.26 -5.62
N ALA A 82 -7.62 -10.39 -6.09
CA ALA A 82 -8.04 -11.47 -5.21
C ALA A 82 -6.82 -12.20 -4.64
N PRO A 83 -6.86 -12.66 -3.37
CA PRO A 83 -5.78 -13.43 -2.80
C PRO A 83 -5.64 -14.80 -3.47
N GLU A 84 -4.41 -15.30 -3.54
CA GLU A 84 -4.07 -16.64 -4.00
C GLU A 84 -3.42 -17.44 -2.85
N PRO A 85 -4.01 -18.58 -2.42
CA PRO A 85 -5.33 -19.08 -2.83
C PRO A 85 -6.46 -18.14 -2.35
N LEU A 86 -7.62 -18.25 -2.99
CA LEU A 86 -8.82 -17.53 -2.58
C LEU A 86 -9.14 -17.84 -1.10
N GLY A 87 -9.62 -16.84 -0.37
CA GLY A 87 -9.91 -17.01 1.04
C GLY A 87 -10.63 -15.82 1.64
N ASN A 88 -11.41 -16.09 2.68
CA ASN A 88 -12.16 -15.07 3.38
C ASN A 88 -11.23 -14.09 4.09
N THR A 89 -11.29 -12.83 3.67
CA THR A 89 -10.55 -11.73 4.28
C THR A 89 -11.32 -10.42 4.15
N PRO A 90 -11.31 -9.56 5.19
CA PRO A 90 -11.73 -8.17 5.10
C PRO A 90 -10.61 -7.24 4.58
N ASP A 91 -9.39 -7.75 4.42
CA ASP A 91 -8.23 -7.06 3.85
C ASP A 91 -8.20 -7.17 2.33
N HIS A 92 -8.05 -6.03 1.65
CA HIS A 92 -8.11 -5.95 0.19
C HIS A 92 -6.91 -5.24 -0.40
N LEU A 93 -6.63 -5.55 -1.68
CA LEU A 93 -5.53 -4.97 -2.46
C LEU A 93 -6.06 -4.42 -3.78
N PHE A 94 -5.82 -3.14 -4.04
CA PHE A 94 -6.13 -2.47 -5.30
C PHE A 94 -4.83 -1.94 -5.91
N VAL A 95 -4.55 -2.27 -7.17
CA VAL A 95 -3.31 -1.89 -7.86
C VAL A 95 -3.61 -1.19 -9.17
N LYS A 96 -2.82 -0.16 -9.54
CA LYS A 96 -3.00 0.55 -10.81
C LYS A 96 -2.98 -0.41 -11.99
N ASP A 97 -3.89 -0.18 -12.92
CA ASP A 97 -3.98 -0.97 -14.14
C ASP A 97 -2.65 -0.96 -14.91
N GLY A 98 -2.31 -2.12 -15.48
CA GLY A 98 -1.02 -2.38 -16.13
C GLY A 98 0.13 -2.78 -15.20
N ILE A 99 -0.06 -2.81 -13.88
CA ILE A 99 0.95 -3.35 -12.94
C ILE A 99 0.61 -4.79 -12.58
N ASN A 100 1.53 -5.71 -12.87
CA ASN A 100 1.42 -7.10 -12.43
C ASN A 100 1.66 -7.18 -10.92
N CYS A 101 0.70 -7.75 -10.21
CA CYS A 101 0.74 -7.89 -8.77
C CYS A 101 0.19 -9.24 -8.31
N THR A 102 0.81 -9.83 -7.29
CA THR A 102 0.27 -10.99 -6.55
C THR A 102 -0.20 -10.56 -5.17
N TRP A 103 -1.19 -11.25 -4.63
CA TRP A 103 -1.68 -11.06 -3.27
C TRP A 103 -1.84 -12.43 -2.62
N ARG A 104 -1.14 -12.69 -1.51
CA ARG A 104 -1.04 -14.05 -0.96
C ARG A 104 -1.17 -14.06 0.54
N PHE A 105 -1.88 -15.06 1.06
CA PHE A 105 -1.81 -15.39 2.48
C PHE A 105 -0.45 -15.97 2.82
N TYR A 106 0.09 -15.61 3.98
CA TYR A 106 1.36 -16.15 4.47
C TYR A 106 1.09 -17.03 5.71
N PRO A 107 0.74 -18.32 5.51
CA PRO A 107 0.27 -19.19 6.58
C PRO A 107 1.33 -19.54 7.63
N GLU A 108 2.61 -19.26 7.35
CA GLU A 108 3.72 -19.49 8.26
C GLU A 108 3.74 -18.50 9.43
N VAL A 109 3.07 -17.34 9.30
CA VAL A 109 2.94 -16.39 10.40
C VAL A 109 1.90 -16.92 11.41
N PRO A 110 2.25 -17.03 12.70
CA PRO A 110 1.34 -17.51 13.73
C PRO A 110 0.04 -16.70 13.83
N ASN A 111 -1.09 -17.42 13.96
CA ASN A 111 -2.45 -16.84 14.08
C ASN A 111 -2.74 -16.23 15.46
N ASP A 112 -1.82 -16.31 16.42
CA ASP A 112 -1.97 -15.72 17.76
C ASP A 112 -1.58 -14.24 17.80
N LEU A 113 -1.06 -13.70 16.69
CA LEU A 113 -0.67 -12.30 16.57
C LEU A 113 -1.84 -11.37 16.22
N SER A 114 -2.84 -11.89 15.51
CA SER A 114 -4.03 -11.15 15.05
C SER A 114 -5.11 -12.15 14.64
N ASP A 115 -6.36 -11.73 14.72
CA ASP A 115 -7.52 -12.40 14.13
C ASP A 115 -7.54 -12.33 12.59
N HIS A 116 -6.72 -11.45 11.99
CA HIS A 116 -6.49 -11.38 10.55
C HIS A 116 -5.26 -12.21 10.16
N LYS A 117 -5.28 -12.72 8.92
CA LYS A 117 -4.13 -13.44 8.37
C LYS A 117 -3.09 -12.45 7.86
N PHE A 118 -1.82 -12.74 8.07
CA PHE A 118 -0.76 -11.98 7.41
C PHE A 118 -0.80 -12.22 5.89
N MET A 119 -0.66 -11.15 5.12
CA MET A 119 -0.76 -11.18 3.66
C MET A 119 0.37 -10.36 3.02
N THR A 120 0.85 -10.83 1.87
CA THR A 120 1.97 -10.21 1.14
C THR A 120 1.55 -9.84 -0.27
N ALA A 121 1.86 -8.61 -0.67
CA ALA A 121 1.73 -8.12 -2.03
C ALA A 121 3.10 -8.08 -2.69
N GLU A 122 3.24 -8.72 -3.86
CA GLU A 122 4.45 -8.61 -4.68
C GLU A 122 4.08 -7.91 -5.98
N LEU A 123 4.86 -6.92 -6.40
CA LEU A 123 4.56 -6.14 -7.59
C LEU A 123 5.82 -5.84 -8.39
N ALA A 124 5.72 -6.01 -9.70
CA ALA A 124 6.77 -5.64 -10.64
C ALA A 124 6.58 -4.19 -11.07
N ILE A 125 7.24 -3.27 -10.38
CA ILE A 125 7.18 -1.84 -10.74
C ILE A 125 8.21 -1.59 -11.84
N GLY A 126 7.74 -1.51 -13.09
CA GLY A 126 8.56 -1.12 -14.23
C GLY A 126 9.19 0.25 -13.99
N TYR A 127 10.52 0.29 -13.97
CA TYR A 127 11.29 1.50 -13.68
C TYR A 127 11.45 2.34 -14.95
N ASN A 128 10.75 3.47 -15.04
CA ASN A 128 11.12 4.56 -15.95
C ASN A 128 11.55 5.77 -15.13
N VAL A 129 12.84 6.09 -15.17
CA VAL A 129 13.41 7.25 -14.50
C VAL A 129 13.06 8.52 -15.26
N ASN A 130 12.05 9.24 -14.81
CA ASN A 130 11.97 10.65 -15.11
C ASN A 130 12.59 11.42 -13.95
N ASN A 131 13.85 11.82 -14.13
CA ASN A 131 14.69 12.57 -13.16
C ASN A 131 14.17 13.98 -12.81
N ASN A 132 12.93 14.34 -13.18
CA ASN A 132 12.48 15.73 -13.16
C ASN A 132 11.66 16.14 -11.92
N ASN A 133 11.29 15.22 -11.03
CA ASN A 133 10.58 15.56 -9.79
C ASN A 133 11.35 15.07 -8.56
N SER A 134 12.16 15.99 -8.02
CA SER A 134 13.04 15.78 -6.86
C SER A 134 12.38 16.03 -5.50
N SER A 135 11.06 16.21 -5.40
CA SER A 135 10.39 16.42 -4.11
C SER A 135 9.93 15.08 -3.53
N PHE A 136 10.82 14.41 -2.82
CA PHE A 136 10.46 13.32 -1.91
C PHE A 136 9.89 13.94 -0.63
N GLU A 137 8.57 13.93 -0.47
CA GLU A 137 7.92 14.26 0.80
C GLU A 137 7.00 13.10 1.20
N PRO A 138 7.41 12.24 2.16
CA PRO A 138 6.50 11.30 2.77
C PRO A 138 5.47 12.09 3.60
N ILE A 139 4.25 12.20 3.10
CA ILE A 139 3.14 12.81 3.84
C ILE A 139 2.71 11.84 4.94
N ARG A 140 3.10 12.13 6.18
CA ARG A 140 2.71 11.32 7.36
C ARG A 140 1.35 11.79 7.87
N TYR A 141 0.33 10.95 7.78
CA TYR A 141 -0.93 11.16 8.48
C TYR A 141 -0.84 10.62 9.91
N GLN A 142 -1.63 11.24 10.79
CA GLN A 142 -1.62 11.07 12.24
C GLN A 142 -2.08 9.65 12.59
N ILE A 143 -1.12 8.74 12.76
CA ILE A 143 -1.35 7.43 13.37
C ILE A 143 -1.66 7.71 14.83
N THR A 144 -2.91 7.50 15.24
CA THR A 144 -3.23 7.30 16.65
C THR A 144 -2.31 6.22 17.16
N GLN A 145 -1.56 6.50 18.22
CA GLN A 145 -0.51 5.61 18.71
C GLN A 145 -1.01 4.16 18.75
N LEU A 146 -0.27 3.24 18.15
CA LEU A 146 -0.40 1.82 18.43
C LEU A 146 -0.23 1.65 19.94
N GLU A 147 -1.31 1.30 20.63
CA GLU A 147 -1.30 1.21 22.09
C GLU A 147 -0.49 0.02 22.59
N ASP A 148 -0.33 -1.01 21.77
CA ASP A 148 0.43 -2.21 22.10
C ASP A 148 1.95 -1.96 21.90
N PRO A 149 2.74 -1.90 22.99
CA PRO A 149 4.17 -1.64 22.91
C PRO A 149 4.95 -2.74 22.17
N LYS A 150 4.47 -3.99 22.19
CA LYS A 150 5.14 -5.13 21.53
C LYS A 150 4.98 -5.07 20.03
N ILE A 151 3.78 -4.71 19.55
CA ILE A 151 3.53 -4.51 18.12
C ILE A 151 4.37 -3.33 17.61
N LYS A 152 4.42 -2.24 18.38
CA LYS A 152 5.27 -1.09 18.06
C LYS A 152 6.76 -1.48 17.95
N GLU A 153 7.29 -2.22 18.92
CA GLU A 153 8.68 -2.69 18.90
C GLU A 153 8.96 -3.58 17.69
N LYS A 154 8.05 -4.52 17.38
CA LYS A 154 8.19 -5.42 16.23
C LYS A 154 8.16 -4.67 14.90
N ILE A 155 7.29 -3.67 14.75
CA ILE A 155 7.22 -2.83 13.54
C ILE A 155 8.46 -1.94 13.40
N VAL A 156 8.92 -1.31 14.49
CA VAL A 156 10.15 -0.50 14.48
C VAL A 156 11.34 -1.38 14.13
N ARG A 157 11.46 -2.57 14.72
CA ARG A 157 12.53 -3.51 14.42
C ARG A 157 12.47 -4.00 12.98
N LEU A 158 11.29 -4.36 12.46
CA LEU A 158 11.12 -4.71 11.04
C LEU A 158 11.50 -3.54 10.13
N TYR A 159 11.14 -2.31 10.49
CA TYR A 159 11.55 -1.12 9.75
C TYR A 159 13.07 -0.96 9.80
N GLU A 160 13.71 -1.05 10.96
CA GLU A 160 15.17 -0.91 11.11
C GLU A 160 15.95 -2.03 10.39
N GLU A 161 15.45 -3.27 10.46
CA GLU A 161 16.04 -4.44 9.79
C GLU A 161 15.89 -4.38 8.26
N ASN A 162 14.90 -3.63 7.74
CA ASN A 162 14.67 -3.49 6.30
C ASN A 162 15.04 -2.11 5.75
N CYS A 163 15.27 -1.11 6.61
CA CYS A 163 15.66 0.24 6.16
C CYS A 163 17.08 0.26 5.60
N CYS A 164 17.95 -0.69 5.98
CA CYS A 164 19.25 -0.88 5.37
C CYS A 164 19.14 -1.28 3.89
N VAL A 165 18.14 -2.08 3.49
CA VAL A 165 17.86 -2.35 2.06
C VAL A 165 17.44 -1.08 1.34
N LEU A 166 16.60 -0.25 1.96
CA LEU A 166 16.20 1.05 1.39
C LEU A 166 17.38 2.04 1.34
N ASN A 167 18.24 2.04 2.35
CA ASN A 167 19.43 2.90 2.43
C ASN A 167 20.53 2.46 1.47
N GLU A 168 20.76 1.15 1.28
CA GLU A 168 21.71 0.64 0.29
C GLU A 168 21.21 0.87 -1.14
N LEU A 169 19.90 0.71 -1.37
CA LEU A 169 19.28 1.09 -2.63
C LEU A 169 19.42 2.60 -2.87
N TRP A 170 19.28 3.41 -1.83
CA TRP A 170 19.44 4.87 -1.86
C TRP A 170 20.88 5.31 -2.13
N GLU A 171 21.84 4.73 -1.42
CA GLU A 171 23.29 4.89 -1.62
C GLU A 171 23.69 4.49 -3.05
N THR A 172 23.18 3.36 -3.53
CA THR A 172 23.43 2.85 -4.89
C THR A 172 22.85 3.79 -5.94
N VAL A 173 21.60 4.22 -5.77
CA VAL A 173 20.96 5.22 -6.64
C VAL A 173 21.76 6.52 -6.65
N LEU A 174 22.16 7.07 -5.49
CA LEU A 174 22.96 8.29 -5.38
C LEU A 174 24.30 8.14 -6.09
N LYS A 175 25.00 7.02 -5.88
CA LYS A 175 26.28 6.71 -6.50
C LYS A 175 26.20 6.64 -8.02
N TYR A 176 25.14 6.02 -8.57
CA TYR A 176 24.92 5.99 -10.03
C TYR A 176 24.44 7.34 -10.59
N SER A 177 23.66 8.11 -9.83
CA SER A 177 23.20 9.45 -10.21
C SER A 177 24.36 10.45 -10.31
N ILE A 178 25.30 10.39 -9.36
CA ILE A 178 26.52 11.21 -9.37
C ILE A 178 27.43 10.83 -10.55
N LYS A 179 27.57 9.53 -10.84
CA LYS A 179 28.39 9.03 -11.97
C LYS A 179 27.82 9.43 -13.33
N HIS A 180 26.50 9.53 -13.46
CA HIS A 180 25.85 9.97 -14.68
C HIS A 180 26.03 11.48 -14.91
N ILE A 181 25.97 12.29 -13.84
CA ILE A 181 26.22 13.74 -13.89
C ILE A 181 27.68 14.05 -14.27
N SER A 182 28.65 13.30 -13.74
CA SER A 182 30.07 13.48 -14.11
C SER A 182 30.38 13.08 -15.54
N ASN A 183 29.62 12.16 -16.14
CA ASN A 183 29.82 11.70 -17.52
C ASN A 183 29.06 12.54 -18.56
N SER A 184 27.99 13.24 -18.17
CA SER A 184 27.27 14.18 -19.06
C SER A 184 27.92 15.56 -19.20
N GLY A 185 28.94 15.87 -18.39
CA GLY A 185 29.66 17.15 -18.41
C GLY A 185 30.84 17.25 -19.38
N ASN A 186 31.25 16.15 -20.04
CA ASN A 186 32.49 16.11 -20.83
C ASN A 186 32.32 15.84 -22.33
N SER A 187 31.11 15.87 -22.89
CA SER A 187 30.89 15.68 -24.34
C SER A 187 30.36 16.91 -25.07
N ALA A 188 30.54 18.11 -24.51
CA ALA A 188 30.12 19.36 -25.13
C ALA A 188 31.28 20.35 -25.29
N PHE A 189 32.49 19.89 -25.59
CA PHE A 189 33.56 20.69 -26.23
C PHE A 189 34.64 19.74 -26.78
N ALA A 190 34.47 19.30 -28.03
CA ALA A 190 35.52 18.88 -28.96
C ALA A 190 34.95 18.84 -30.37
#